data_AF-A0A8T4D6D9-F1
#
_entry.id   AF-A0A8T4D6D9-F1
#
_cell.length_a   1.000
_cell.length_b   1.000
_cell.length_c   1.000
_cell.angle_alpha   90.00
_cell.angle_beta   90.00
_cell.angle_gamma   90.00
#
_symmetry.space_group_name_H-M   'P 1'
#
loop_
_entity.id
_entity.type
_entity.pdbx_description
1 polymer ?
#
loop_
_entity_poly.entity_id
_entity_poly.type
_entity_poly.pdbx_seq_one_letter_code
_entity_poly.pdbx_strand_id
1 'polypeptide(L)'
;MTERLKNEKAMEMDPNAFREGEQMKQVMKSLKHNGIYVPSYDYKGFSVKIQGHNVKLTPKSEQMAIAWIRKKQSTLSPPDEVFEKNFMQEFLEQLKQESPSLDFLEKKQADLLVDFSEVSNYLEAEKQKKLNMSQAEKKKQTAERKAVRLELKEKFGYAEVNGEKLEIANWTAEPSCLFAGRGDHPRRGKWKEGPREEDIILNWPLNEQGKPVLPVPSGNWKGVVWEPNKMYVAKWDDKLTGKIKYVWFSDSAFLKQNREKEKFQKAEKLGKQIAAIEQHIVKNLDAKDETKRKVATVCWLILKPNMRVGDEKDPDEADTVGAITLRAEHIKIDGDTLHFDFLGKDCVRWEKSVQAPAAVIRNVKHYAENSKEYLFEGVDSKKVSRFLSQKMPGLTAKVFRTWRCTKTVKEELAKSGTTKEDPVYLKKFNAKMANLKVAEVANHKRKISPSFDERLAKKEDKLKEMEAQVEQKKAEGKKTASLETRIEKARLDIKLTKLTKEYNLGTSLKSYIDPTAYVQWARKVDFDLEKFYPATLRKKFSWALEHEAETECATA
;
A
#
# COMPACT_ATOMS: atom_id res chain seq x y z
N MET A 1 12.62 7.04 16.55
CA MET A 1 11.22 7.28 16.13
C MET A 1 11.05 6.96 14.63
N THR A 2 11.79 5.98 14.13
CA THR A 2 12.19 5.87 12.72
C THR A 2 11.64 4.62 12.03
N GLU A 3 10.81 3.82 12.71
CA GLU A 3 10.17 2.62 12.14
C GLU A 3 8.66 2.77 11.88
N ARG A 4 8.03 3.90 12.24
CA ARG A 4 6.59 4.09 12.03
C ARG A 4 6.18 4.76 10.71
N LEU A 5 7.14 5.19 9.89
CA LEU A 5 6.87 5.91 8.62
C LEU A 5 6.86 5.01 7.37
N LYS A 6 6.86 3.67 7.51
CA LYS A 6 6.77 2.76 6.35
C LYS A 6 5.34 2.34 5.95
N ASN A 7 4.31 2.93 6.55
CA ASN A 7 2.91 2.62 6.24
C ASN A 7 2.14 3.80 5.62
N GLU A 8 2.80 4.70 4.90
CA GLU A 8 2.10 5.54 3.92
C GLU A 8 1.76 4.71 2.68
N LYS A 9 0.74 3.86 2.83
CA LYS A 9 0.01 3.32 1.69
C LYS A 9 -0.62 4.50 0.97
N ALA A 10 -0.15 4.73 -0.26
CA ALA A 10 -0.80 5.58 -1.23
C ALA A 10 -2.30 5.27 -1.31
N MET A 11 -3.09 6.34 -1.39
CA MET A 11 -4.41 6.39 -2.02
C MET A 11 -4.98 5.01 -2.35
N GLU A 12 -5.67 4.44 -1.37
CA GLU A 12 -6.76 3.53 -1.66
C GLU A 12 -7.99 4.43 -1.72
N MET A 13 -8.38 4.86 -2.94
CA MET A 13 -9.80 4.99 -3.24
C MET A 13 -10.45 3.74 -2.67
N ASP A 14 -11.51 3.94 -1.88
CA ASP A 14 -12.17 2.91 -1.10
C ASP A 14 -12.16 1.55 -1.86
N PRO A 15 -11.37 0.55 -1.40
CA PRO A 15 -11.39 -0.79 -1.99
C PRO A 15 -12.78 -1.42 -1.90
N ASN A 16 -13.63 -0.84 -1.06
CA ASN A 16 -15.00 -1.21 -0.74
C ASN A 16 -16.06 -0.24 -1.28
N ALA A 17 -15.73 0.71 -2.17
CA ALA A 17 -16.75 1.53 -2.81
C ALA A 17 -17.57 0.65 -3.77
N PHE A 18 -18.65 0.08 -3.24
CA PHE A 18 -19.70 -0.53 -4.04
C PHE A 18 -20.53 0.57 -4.71
N ARG A 19 -20.93 0.30 -5.95
CA ARG A 19 -21.98 1.05 -6.64
C ARG A 19 -23.31 0.37 -6.37
N GLU A 20 -24.37 1.17 -6.36
CA GLU A 20 -25.76 0.75 -6.18
C GLU A 20 -26.08 -0.53 -6.98
N GLY A 21 -26.58 -1.58 -6.29
CA GLY A 21 -27.14 -2.78 -6.92
C GLY A 21 -26.59 -4.14 -6.47
N GLU A 22 -25.45 -4.24 -5.77
CA GLU A 22 -25.01 -5.52 -5.15
C GLU A 22 -25.64 -5.65 -3.74
N GLN A 23 -26.56 -6.63 -3.56
CA GLN A 23 -27.13 -6.97 -2.25
C GLN A 23 -26.00 -7.35 -1.28
N MET A 24 -25.78 -6.55 -0.25
CA MET A 24 -24.78 -6.84 0.76
C MET A 24 -25.27 -7.91 1.72
N LYS A 25 -24.56 -9.04 1.78
CA LYS A 25 -24.87 -10.12 2.72
C LYS A 25 -24.48 -9.79 4.17
N GLN A 26 -23.62 -8.79 4.41
CA GLN A 26 -23.18 -8.45 5.76
C GLN A 26 -23.16 -6.94 6.01
N VAL A 27 -24.02 -6.55 6.95
CA VAL A 27 -24.26 -5.18 7.41
C VAL A 27 -24.01 -5.16 8.92
N MET A 28 -23.36 -4.11 9.43
CA MET A 28 -23.22 -3.92 10.88
C MET A 28 -24.60 -3.61 11.46
N LYS A 29 -25.08 -4.44 12.38
CA LYS A 29 -26.35 -4.25 13.09
C LYS A 29 -26.16 -3.39 14.34
N SER A 30 -25.01 -3.53 15.00
CA SER A 30 -24.59 -2.67 16.10
C SER A 30 -23.11 -2.30 15.97
N LEU A 31 -22.73 -1.16 16.55
CA LEU A 31 -21.35 -0.69 16.61
C LEU A 31 -21.16 0.16 17.88
N LYS A 32 -20.14 -0.18 18.68
CA LYS A 32 -19.72 0.58 19.86
C LYS A 32 -18.20 0.67 19.89
N HIS A 33 -17.65 1.88 20.05
CA HIS A 33 -16.20 2.12 20.16
C HIS A 33 -15.95 3.41 20.95
N ASN A 34 -14.71 3.70 21.31
CA ASN A 34 -14.36 4.87 22.13
C ASN A 34 -13.85 6.08 21.30
N GLY A 35 -14.34 6.25 20.08
CA GLY A 35 -13.75 7.19 19.12
C GLY A 35 -12.36 6.74 18.63
N ILE A 36 -11.47 7.69 18.34
CA ILE A 36 -10.07 7.45 17.96
C ILE A 36 -9.13 8.31 18.79
N TYR A 37 -7.86 7.94 18.89
CA TYR A 37 -6.87 8.75 19.60
C TYR A 37 -6.32 9.86 18.70
N VAL A 38 -6.47 11.11 19.12
CA VAL A 38 -5.83 12.29 18.49
C VAL A 38 -4.62 12.70 19.35
N PRO A 39 -3.38 12.52 18.87
CA PRO A 39 -2.20 12.90 19.64
C PRO A 39 -2.12 14.42 19.85
N SER A 40 -1.86 14.85 21.09
CA SER A 40 -1.54 16.25 21.38
C SER A 40 -0.09 16.56 20.95
N TYR A 41 0.13 17.80 20.53
CA TYR A 41 1.46 18.31 20.23
C TYR A 41 2.11 18.91 21.48
N ASP A 42 3.39 18.58 21.69
CA ASP A 42 4.20 19.05 22.82
C ASP A 42 4.96 20.32 22.42
N TYR A 43 4.28 21.47 22.57
CA TYR A 43 4.77 22.80 22.17
C TYR A 43 5.95 23.27 23.03
N LYS A 44 7.03 23.71 22.37
CA LYS A 44 8.28 24.14 23.02
C LYS A 44 8.47 25.64 23.08
N GLY A 45 7.75 26.40 22.25
CA GLY A 45 7.89 27.84 22.13
C GLY A 45 9.17 28.26 21.41
N PHE A 46 9.53 27.61 20.31
CA PHE A 46 10.66 28.05 19.49
C PHE A 46 10.35 29.36 18.74
N SER A 47 11.40 30.04 18.32
CA SER A 47 11.35 31.20 17.44
C SER A 47 12.19 30.96 16.18
N VAL A 48 11.92 31.73 15.14
CA VAL A 48 12.76 31.81 13.94
C VAL A 48 13.17 33.26 13.71
N LYS A 49 14.33 33.48 13.09
CA LYS A 49 14.71 34.83 12.66
C LYS A 49 14.41 35.01 11.18
N ILE A 50 13.72 36.07 10.83
CA ILE A 50 13.38 36.42 9.43
C ILE A 50 13.88 37.84 9.20
N GLN A 51 14.84 38.00 8.30
CA GLN A 51 15.49 39.30 8.03
C GLN A 51 15.93 40.03 9.33
N GLY A 52 16.51 39.30 10.28
CA GLY A 52 16.94 39.84 11.57
C GLY A 52 15.85 40.01 12.64
N HIS A 53 14.57 39.89 12.28
CA HIS A 53 13.46 39.97 13.23
C HIS A 53 13.18 38.61 13.86
N ASN A 54 13.04 38.57 15.18
CA ASN A 54 12.70 37.34 15.90
C ASN A 54 11.18 37.13 15.90
N VAL A 55 10.72 36.01 15.35
CA VAL A 55 9.30 35.66 15.24
C VAL A 55 9.02 34.43 16.09
N LYS A 56 8.15 34.58 17.10
CA LYS A 56 7.72 33.49 17.97
C LYS A 56 6.77 32.57 17.19
N LEU A 57 7.04 31.26 17.19
CA LEU A 57 6.17 30.30 16.52
C LEU A 57 4.98 29.92 17.40
N THR A 58 3.81 29.72 16.80
CA THR A 58 2.68 29.06 17.44
C THR A 58 2.85 27.54 17.40
N PRO A 59 1.99 26.74 18.06
CA PRO A 59 2.06 25.28 17.94
C PRO A 59 2.00 24.74 16.50
N LYS A 60 1.33 25.42 15.55
CA LYS A 60 1.23 24.96 14.16
C LYS A 60 2.52 25.26 13.39
N SER A 61 2.97 26.51 13.41
CA SER A 61 4.22 26.91 12.75
C SER A 61 5.46 26.24 13.37
N GLU A 62 5.46 25.95 14.68
CA GLU A 62 6.54 25.18 15.30
C GLU A 62 6.61 23.74 14.77
N GLN A 63 5.46 23.06 14.63
CA GLN A 63 5.41 21.73 14.02
C GLN A 63 5.93 21.72 12.59
N MET A 64 5.58 22.76 11.81
CA MET A 64 6.07 22.96 10.44
C MET A 64 7.61 23.09 10.42
N ALA A 65 8.17 23.94 11.27
CA ALA A 65 9.61 24.15 11.37
C ALA A 65 10.35 22.87 11.79
N ILE A 66 9.86 22.13 12.80
CA ILE A 66 10.45 20.86 13.21
C ILE A 66 10.40 19.82 12.09
N ALA A 67 9.26 19.70 11.40
CA ALA A 67 9.11 18.75 10.30
C ALA A 67 10.08 19.07 9.16
N TRP A 68 10.29 20.36 8.87
CA TRP A 68 11.22 20.83 7.85
C TRP A 68 12.66 20.50 8.16
N ILE A 69 13.12 20.81 9.38
CA ILE A 69 14.51 20.51 9.76
C ILE A 69 14.77 19.00 9.74
N ARG A 70 13.83 18.19 10.23
CA ARG A 70 13.93 16.72 10.10
C ARG A 70 14.01 16.25 8.65
N LYS A 71 13.28 16.91 7.74
CA LYS A 71 13.31 16.61 6.30
C LYS A 71 14.64 17.00 5.68
N LYS A 72 15.16 18.20 5.95
CA LYS A 72 16.49 18.67 5.51
C LYS A 72 17.63 17.77 5.98
N GLN A 73 17.55 17.25 7.20
CA GLN A 73 18.55 16.34 7.78
C GLN A 73 18.43 14.88 7.31
N SER A 74 17.42 14.54 6.49
CA SER A 74 17.17 13.16 6.05
C SER A 74 18.15 12.71 4.97
N THR A 75 18.98 11.71 5.27
CA THR A 75 19.90 11.10 4.28
C THR A 75 19.19 10.24 3.24
N LEU A 76 17.97 9.78 3.52
CA LEU A 76 17.22 8.86 2.64
C LEU A 76 16.31 9.59 1.66
N SER A 77 15.84 10.77 2.05
CA SER A 77 14.88 11.56 1.27
C SER A 77 15.04 13.04 1.60
N PRO A 78 16.15 13.66 1.18
CA PRO A 78 16.32 15.11 1.26
C PRO A 78 15.22 15.81 0.43
N PRO A 79 14.87 17.07 0.76
CA PRO A 79 13.95 17.85 -0.05
C PRO A 79 14.61 18.26 -1.37
N ASP A 80 13.82 18.33 -2.44
CA ASP A 80 14.20 18.92 -3.73
C ASP A 80 13.57 20.31 -3.89
N GLU A 81 13.89 20.99 -4.98
CA GLU A 81 13.47 22.39 -5.23
C GLU A 81 11.96 22.60 -5.09
N VAL A 82 11.14 21.70 -5.64
CA VAL A 82 9.67 21.76 -5.52
C VAL A 82 9.25 21.65 -4.06
N PHE A 83 9.86 20.72 -3.32
CA PHE A 83 9.59 20.53 -1.90
C PHE A 83 9.96 21.77 -1.08
N GLU A 84 11.13 22.36 -1.33
CA GLU A 84 11.61 23.55 -0.61
C GLU A 84 10.70 24.75 -0.88
N LYS A 85 10.39 24.98 -2.16
CA LYS A 85 9.52 26.07 -2.60
C LYS A 85 8.16 26.00 -1.93
N ASN A 86 7.50 24.85 -2.00
CA ASN A 86 6.17 24.64 -1.43
C ASN A 86 6.18 24.79 0.09
N PHE A 87 7.18 24.23 0.78
CA PHE A 87 7.27 24.36 2.23
C PHE A 87 7.47 25.82 2.65
N MET A 88 8.44 26.51 2.06
CA MET A 88 8.73 27.91 2.38
C MET A 88 7.52 28.81 2.13
N GLN A 89 6.79 28.58 1.03
CA GLN A 89 5.58 29.33 0.71
C GLN A 89 4.52 29.16 1.81
N GLU A 90 4.19 27.92 2.18
CA GLU A 90 3.16 27.67 3.19
C GLU A 90 3.59 28.05 4.60
N PHE A 91 4.87 27.95 4.92
CA PHE A 91 5.40 28.37 6.22
C PHE A 91 5.28 29.89 6.40
N LEU A 92 5.66 30.68 5.40
CA LEU A 92 5.54 32.13 5.46
C LEU A 92 4.08 32.59 5.46
N GLU A 93 3.22 31.95 4.65
CA GLU A 93 1.78 32.21 4.66
C GLU A 93 1.17 31.91 6.04
N GLN A 94 1.57 30.80 6.68
CA GLN A 94 1.12 30.47 8.03
C GLN A 94 1.56 31.52 9.06
N LEU A 95 2.80 32.01 8.98
CA LEU A 95 3.28 33.07 9.86
C LEU A 95 2.52 34.39 9.64
N LYS A 96 2.21 34.73 8.39
CA LYS A 96 1.39 35.92 8.06
C LYS A 96 0.00 35.84 8.67
N GLN A 97 -0.63 34.66 8.62
CA GLN A 97 -1.95 34.44 9.24
C GLN A 97 -1.89 34.50 10.77
N GLU A 98 -0.82 34.00 11.39
CA GLU A 98 -0.63 33.98 12.84
C GLU A 98 -0.19 35.33 13.40
N SER A 99 0.45 36.17 12.59
CA SER A 99 0.97 37.48 12.99
C SER A 99 0.80 38.49 11.86
N PRO A 100 -0.44 38.97 11.63
CA PRO A 100 -0.74 39.89 10.53
C PRO A 100 0.00 41.24 10.59
N SER A 101 0.52 41.61 11.76
CA SER A 101 1.28 42.84 12.00
C SER A 101 2.74 42.79 11.54
N LEU A 102 3.19 41.68 10.94
CA LEU A 102 4.55 41.53 10.42
C LEU A 102 4.62 41.98 8.95
N ASP A 103 4.54 43.29 8.70
CA ASP A 103 4.50 43.88 7.35
C ASP A 103 5.70 43.48 6.46
N PHE A 104 6.85 43.14 7.07
CA PHE A 104 8.03 42.69 6.31
C PHE A 104 7.82 41.33 5.61
N LEU A 105 6.81 40.55 6.00
CA LEU A 105 6.45 39.29 5.34
C LEU A 105 5.74 39.50 3.99
N GLU A 106 5.42 40.74 3.60
CA GLU A 106 4.84 41.05 2.28
C GLU A 106 5.86 41.05 1.15
N LYS A 107 7.16 40.99 1.48
CA LYS A 107 8.24 40.87 0.48
C LYS A 107 8.15 39.53 -0.27
N LYS A 108 8.74 39.48 -1.47
CA LYS A 108 8.77 38.22 -2.23
C LYS A 108 9.50 37.15 -1.42
N GLN A 109 8.98 35.92 -1.46
CA GLN A 109 9.54 34.76 -0.78
C GLN A 109 11.06 34.59 -1.00
N ALA A 110 11.56 34.88 -2.20
CA ALA A 110 12.98 34.77 -2.54
C ALA A 110 13.88 35.74 -1.73
N ASP A 111 13.30 36.83 -1.21
CA ASP A 111 14.00 37.86 -0.46
C ASP A 111 13.96 37.60 1.06
N LEU A 112 13.19 36.60 1.51
CA LEU A 112 12.98 36.28 2.92
C LEU A 112 13.88 35.12 3.35
N LEU A 113 15.05 35.46 3.91
CA LEU A 113 15.93 34.50 4.56
C LEU A 113 15.37 34.14 5.95
N VAL A 114 15.03 32.87 6.14
CA VAL A 114 14.53 32.31 7.40
C VAL A 114 15.62 31.49 8.07
N ASP A 115 15.99 31.88 9.28
CA ASP A 115 16.95 31.19 10.14
C ASP A 115 16.21 30.32 11.15
N PHE A 116 16.40 29.01 11.02
CA PHE A 116 15.83 27.95 11.86
C PHE A 116 16.83 27.42 12.91
N SER A 117 17.90 28.16 13.21
CA SER A 117 18.98 27.69 14.08
C SER A 117 18.51 27.21 15.44
N GLU A 118 17.53 27.86 16.08
CA GLU A 118 16.98 27.43 17.38
C GLU A 118 16.39 26.01 17.29
N VAL A 119 15.55 25.76 16.29
CA VAL A 119 14.94 24.45 16.05
C VAL A 119 15.99 23.40 15.66
N SER A 120 16.96 23.78 14.84
CA SER A 120 18.05 22.90 14.41
C SER A 120 18.93 22.46 15.58
N ASN A 121 19.34 23.40 16.43
CA ASN A 121 20.15 23.14 17.61
C ASN A 121 19.42 22.24 18.61
N TYR A 122 18.12 22.46 18.82
CA TYR A 122 17.30 21.59 19.66
C TYR A 122 17.27 20.15 19.14
N LEU A 123 17.01 19.95 17.84
CA LEU A 123 16.92 18.62 17.26
C LEU A 123 18.26 17.88 17.24
N GLU A 124 19.37 18.59 17.02
CA GLU A 124 20.69 18.00 17.11
C GLU A 124 21.03 17.61 18.56
N ALA A 125 20.71 18.46 19.55
CA ALA A 125 20.88 18.12 20.96
C ALA A 125 20.05 16.89 21.36
N GLU A 126 18.79 16.78 20.90
CA GLU A 126 17.96 15.59 21.08
C GLU A 126 18.60 14.32 20.47
N LYS A 127 19.20 14.46 19.28
CA LYS A 127 19.87 13.36 18.57
C LYS A 127 21.13 12.92 19.32
N GLN A 128 21.98 13.85 19.75
CA GLN A 128 23.18 13.55 20.54
C GLN A 128 22.82 12.91 21.88
N LYS A 129 21.79 13.41 22.58
CA LYS A 129 21.27 12.79 23.80
C LYS A 129 20.83 11.34 23.57
N LYS A 130 20.17 11.04 22.45
CA LYS A 130 19.76 9.67 22.10
C LYS A 130 20.95 8.76 21.76
N LEU A 131 21.99 9.29 21.11
CA LEU A 131 23.21 8.54 20.81
C LEU A 131 23.97 8.18 22.09
N ASN A 132 24.14 9.15 22.99
CA ASN A 132 24.90 9.02 24.24
C ASN A 132 24.15 8.27 25.35
N MET A 133 22.86 7.98 25.17
CA MET A 133 22.05 7.25 26.14
C MET A 133 22.50 5.79 26.29
N SER A 134 22.59 5.32 27.53
CA SER A 134 22.95 3.93 27.84
C SER A 134 21.91 2.93 27.31
N GLN A 135 22.30 1.66 27.14
CA GLN A 135 21.37 0.60 26.73
C GLN A 135 20.25 0.39 27.77
N ALA A 136 20.55 0.57 29.06
CA ALA A 136 19.57 0.45 30.13
C ALA A 136 18.48 1.53 30.05
N GLU A 137 18.87 2.80 29.87
CA GLU A 137 17.94 3.92 29.71
C GLU A 137 17.12 3.79 28.41
N LYS A 138 17.74 3.38 27.30
CA LYS A 138 17.04 3.11 26.03
C LYS A 138 15.95 2.04 26.21
N LYS A 139 16.26 0.98 26.98
CA LYS A 139 15.29 -0.09 27.30
C LYS A 139 14.16 0.44 28.19
N LYS A 140 14.46 1.25 29.21
CA LYS A 140 13.46 1.87 30.10
C LYS A 140 12.48 2.76 29.32
N GLN A 141 12.98 3.72 28.52
CA GLN A 141 12.12 4.60 27.71
C GLN A 141 11.27 3.83 26.69
N THR A 142 11.80 2.74 26.14
CA THR A 142 11.04 1.88 25.22
C THR A 142 9.91 1.15 25.94
N ALA A 143 10.14 0.68 27.17
CA ALA A 143 9.12 0.03 27.99
C ALA A 143 8.00 1.01 28.39
N GLU A 144 8.35 2.22 28.83
CA GLU A 144 7.39 3.28 29.17
C GLU A 144 6.50 3.65 27.97
N ARG A 145 7.10 3.89 26.80
CA ARG A 145 6.33 4.16 25.56
C ARG A 145 5.45 2.98 25.14
N LYS A 146 5.88 1.75 25.42
CA LYS A 146 5.08 0.55 25.14
C LYS A 146 3.88 0.46 26.09
N ALA A 147 4.06 0.75 27.38
CA ALA A 147 2.99 0.76 28.37
C ALA A 147 1.90 1.78 28.00
N VAL A 148 2.28 3.04 27.76
CA VAL A 148 1.34 4.10 27.33
C VAL A 148 0.60 3.70 26.05
N ARG A 149 1.30 3.11 25.06
CA ARG A 149 0.65 2.63 23.84
C ARG A 149 -0.33 1.50 24.10
N LEU A 150 -0.04 0.58 25.03
CA LEU A 150 -0.93 -0.54 25.35
C LEU A 150 -2.20 -0.04 26.03
N GLU A 151 -2.10 0.90 26.97
CA GLU A 151 -3.25 1.56 27.60
C GLU A 151 -4.13 2.27 26.57
N LEU A 152 -3.51 3.08 25.69
CA LEU A 152 -4.23 3.73 24.60
C LEU A 152 -4.84 2.71 23.62
N LYS A 153 -4.16 1.60 23.34
CA LYS A 153 -4.69 0.54 22.48
C LYS A 153 -5.89 -0.14 23.13
N GLU A 154 -5.88 -0.39 24.44
CA GLU A 154 -7.04 -0.99 25.10
C GLU A 154 -8.25 -0.06 25.02
N LYS A 155 -8.02 1.26 25.15
CA LYS A 155 -9.08 2.27 25.03
C LYS A 155 -9.58 2.44 23.60
N PHE A 156 -8.70 2.68 22.62
CA PHE A 156 -9.09 3.11 21.27
C PHE A 156 -8.90 2.05 20.18
N GLY A 157 -8.18 0.97 20.49
CA GLY A 157 -7.77 -0.05 19.52
C GLY A 157 -8.80 -1.14 19.27
N TYR A 158 -9.98 -1.08 19.89
CA TYR A 158 -11.04 -2.08 19.73
C TYR A 158 -12.42 -1.43 19.61
N ALA A 159 -13.32 -2.13 18.93
CA ALA A 159 -14.75 -1.85 18.89
C ALA A 159 -15.52 -3.14 19.21
N GLU A 160 -16.78 -3.00 19.61
CA GLU A 160 -17.75 -4.09 19.66
C GLU A 160 -18.68 -3.94 18.45
N VAL A 161 -18.80 -5.00 17.64
CA VAL A 161 -19.64 -5.03 16.44
C VAL A 161 -20.49 -6.28 16.47
N ASN A 162 -21.81 -6.13 16.46
CA ASN A 162 -22.76 -7.24 16.61
C ASN A 162 -22.49 -8.13 17.85
N GLY A 163 -21.96 -7.54 18.93
CA GLY A 163 -21.59 -8.26 20.16
C GLY A 163 -20.16 -8.83 20.18
N GLU A 164 -19.40 -8.73 19.08
CA GLU A 164 -18.03 -9.26 19.00
C GLU A 164 -16.97 -8.15 19.12
N LYS A 165 -15.91 -8.39 19.91
CA LYS A 165 -14.77 -7.46 20.05
C LYS A 165 -13.85 -7.56 18.82
N LEU A 166 -13.79 -6.49 18.03
CA LEU A 166 -12.95 -6.36 16.82
C LEU A 166 -11.80 -5.36 17.03
N GLU A 167 -10.62 -5.70 16.52
CA GLU A 167 -9.46 -4.80 16.52
C GLU A 167 -9.61 -3.70 15.45
N ILE A 168 -9.23 -2.47 15.79
CA ILE A 168 -9.15 -1.31 14.90
C ILE A 168 -7.70 -1.17 14.40
N ALA A 169 -7.50 -1.05 13.08
CA ALA A 169 -6.17 -1.06 12.47
C ALA A 169 -5.35 0.19 12.80
N ASN A 170 -5.93 1.37 12.51
CA ASN A 170 -5.28 2.67 12.58
C ASN A 170 -6.03 3.61 13.54
N TRP A 171 -6.20 3.17 14.79
CA TRP A 171 -6.94 3.87 15.84
C TRP A 171 -6.34 5.22 16.28
N THR A 172 -5.22 5.65 15.72
CA THR A 172 -4.60 6.95 15.95
C THR A 172 -4.79 7.82 14.72
N ALA A 173 -5.21 9.07 14.91
CA ALA A 173 -5.28 10.07 13.85
C ALA A 173 -3.92 10.22 13.13
N GLU A 174 -3.95 10.46 11.81
CA GLU A 174 -2.74 10.77 11.05
C GLU A 174 -2.14 12.08 11.60
N PRO A 175 -0.85 12.10 12.02
CA PRO A 175 -0.25 13.33 12.53
C PRO A 175 -0.03 14.34 11.41
N SER A 176 0.02 15.63 11.77
CA SER A 176 0.43 16.68 10.85
C SER A 176 1.86 16.45 10.36
N CYS A 177 2.08 16.65 9.06
CA CYS A 177 3.38 16.39 8.43
C CYS A 177 3.56 17.18 7.14
N LEU A 178 4.77 17.13 6.58
CA LEU A 178 5.03 17.60 5.22
C LEU A 178 4.62 16.52 4.23
N PHE A 179 3.79 16.89 3.26
CA PHE A 179 3.29 15.98 2.24
C PHE A 179 4.46 15.46 1.39
N ALA A 180 4.75 14.16 1.53
CA ALA A 180 5.86 13.55 0.86
C ALA A 180 5.64 13.37 -0.65
N GLY A 181 4.39 13.17 -1.09
CA GLY A 181 4.03 12.78 -2.46
C GLY A 181 4.77 11.52 -2.95
N ARG A 182 4.47 11.05 -4.16
CA ARG A 182 5.27 10.02 -4.84
C ARG A 182 5.70 10.53 -6.21
N GLY A 183 6.90 10.17 -6.64
CA GLY A 183 7.52 10.73 -7.86
C GLY A 183 7.52 12.26 -7.83
N ASP A 184 7.26 12.87 -8.97
CA ASP A 184 7.31 14.33 -9.15
C ASP A 184 5.98 15.02 -8.81
N HIS A 185 5.25 14.52 -7.80
CA HIS A 185 3.98 15.09 -7.39
C HIS A 185 4.13 16.60 -7.08
N PRO A 186 3.28 17.49 -7.65
CA PRO A 186 3.52 18.95 -7.58
C PRO A 186 3.28 19.55 -6.19
N ARG A 187 2.55 18.86 -5.31
CA ARG A 187 2.21 19.32 -3.95
C ARG A 187 3.23 18.88 -2.89
N ARG A 188 4.33 18.22 -3.26
CA ARG A 188 5.36 17.78 -2.31
C ARG A 188 5.89 18.94 -1.50
N GLY A 189 6.07 18.76 -0.19
CA GLY A 189 6.53 19.80 0.72
C GLY A 189 5.45 20.70 1.30
N LYS A 190 4.23 20.66 0.74
CA LYS A 190 3.08 21.32 1.38
C LYS A 190 2.76 20.68 2.73
N TRP A 191 2.29 21.48 3.67
CA TRP A 191 1.77 21.11 4.96
C TRP A 191 0.48 20.31 4.80
N LYS A 192 0.51 19.11 5.37
CA LYS A 192 -0.65 18.24 5.51
C LYS A 192 -1.03 18.23 6.98
N GLU A 193 -2.03 19.04 7.32
CA GLU A 193 -2.54 19.12 8.68
C GLU A 193 -3.31 17.83 9.05
N GLY A 194 -2.96 17.22 10.18
CA GLY A 194 -3.71 16.11 10.75
C GLY A 194 -5.06 16.59 11.31
N PRO A 195 -6.06 15.70 11.45
CA PRO A 195 -7.36 16.08 11.96
C PRO A 195 -7.29 16.41 13.45
N ARG A 196 -8.08 17.39 13.86
CA ARG A 196 -8.46 17.60 15.26
C ARG A 196 -9.73 16.81 15.58
N GLU A 197 -10.15 16.75 16.84
CA GLU A 197 -11.40 16.08 17.20
C GLU A 197 -12.59 16.69 16.42
N GLU A 198 -12.57 18.02 16.26
CA GLU A 198 -13.61 18.81 15.57
C GLU A 198 -13.65 18.58 14.04
N ASP A 199 -12.66 17.90 13.48
CA ASP A 199 -12.63 17.51 12.07
C ASP A 199 -13.24 16.10 11.84
N ILE A 200 -13.41 15.31 12.92
CA ILE A 200 -13.69 13.87 12.84
C ILE A 200 -15.18 13.56 12.99
N ILE A 201 -15.69 12.78 12.04
CA ILE A 201 -17.05 12.20 12.07
C ILE A 201 -16.96 10.72 12.44
N LEU A 202 -17.67 10.29 13.48
CA LEU A 202 -17.73 8.88 13.89
C LEU A 202 -18.81 8.12 13.13
N ASN A 203 -18.54 6.85 12.79
CA ASN A 203 -19.59 5.92 12.37
C ASN A 203 -20.29 5.42 13.64
N TRP A 204 -21.54 5.83 13.87
CA TRP A 204 -22.23 5.57 15.12
C TRP A 204 -23.69 5.19 14.85
N PRO A 205 -24.25 4.16 15.52
CA PRO A 205 -25.64 3.77 15.31
C PRO A 205 -26.62 4.88 15.68
N LEU A 206 -27.54 5.18 14.75
CA LEU A 206 -28.60 6.17 14.88
C LEU A 206 -29.97 5.48 14.73
N ASN A 207 -30.99 5.99 15.44
CA ASN A 207 -32.38 5.59 15.22
C ASN A 207 -32.95 6.26 13.96
N GLU A 208 -34.21 5.93 13.64
CA GLU A 208 -34.91 6.48 12.46
C GLU A 208 -35.05 8.02 12.51
N GLN A 209 -35.03 8.61 13.70
CA GLN A 209 -35.07 10.06 13.91
C GLN A 209 -33.66 10.70 13.87
N GLY A 210 -32.62 9.95 13.52
CA GLY A 210 -31.25 10.44 13.41
C GLY A 210 -30.55 10.67 14.76
N LYS A 211 -31.10 10.19 15.87
CA LYS A 211 -30.52 10.34 17.21
C LYS A 211 -29.64 9.14 17.58
N PRO A 212 -28.50 9.35 18.28
CA PRO A 212 -27.66 8.26 18.79
C PRO A 212 -28.46 7.27 19.64
N VAL A 213 -28.36 5.98 19.33
CA VAL A 213 -29.02 4.91 20.12
C VAL A 213 -28.26 4.58 21.41
N LEU A 214 -27.00 5.01 21.50
CA LEU A 214 -26.12 4.89 22.65
C LEU A 214 -25.40 6.24 22.88
N PRO A 215 -24.99 6.56 24.13
CA PRO A 215 -24.17 7.73 24.41
C PRO A 215 -22.93 7.76 23.52
N VAL A 216 -22.74 8.89 22.82
CA VAL A 216 -21.57 9.10 21.96
C VAL A 216 -20.31 9.19 22.84
N PRO A 217 -19.17 8.61 22.43
CA PRO A 217 -17.93 8.67 23.20
C PRO A 217 -17.48 10.11 23.45
N SER A 218 -16.82 10.37 24.59
CA SER A 218 -16.30 11.69 24.91
C SER A 218 -15.30 12.19 23.85
N GLY A 219 -15.37 13.47 23.53
CA GLY A 219 -14.53 14.15 22.54
C GLY A 219 -15.31 15.24 21.81
N ASN A 220 -14.61 16.21 21.25
CA ASN A 220 -15.21 17.32 20.51
C ASN A 220 -15.45 16.94 19.04
N TRP A 221 -16.12 15.82 18.80
CA TRP A 221 -16.30 15.29 17.44
C TRP A 221 -17.12 16.22 16.55
N LYS A 222 -16.75 16.31 15.26
CA LYS A 222 -17.53 17.04 14.23
C LYS A 222 -18.99 16.57 14.17
N GLY A 223 -19.21 15.27 14.42
CA GLY A 223 -20.53 14.67 14.49
C GLY A 223 -20.50 13.16 14.34
N VAL A 224 -21.68 12.60 14.12
CA VAL A 224 -21.89 11.16 13.95
C VAL A 224 -22.72 10.88 12.70
N VAL A 225 -22.49 9.73 12.07
CA VAL A 225 -23.26 9.23 10.93
C VAL A 225 -23.40 7.71 11.06
N TRP A 226 -24.53 7.14 10.64
CA TRP A 226 -24.68 5.69 10.58
C TRP A 226 -24.52 5.17 9.15
N GLU A 227 -23.35 4.63 8.85
CA GLU A 227 -23.07 3.93 7.58
C GLU A 227 -22.81 2.44 7.88
N PRO A 228 -23.85 1.64 8.20
CA PRO A 228 -23.70 0.25 8.65
C PRO A 228 -23.10 -0.66 7.57
N ASN A 229 -23.12 -0.17 6.34
CA ASN A 229 -22.61 -0.81 5.14
C ASN A 229 -21.11 -0.57 4.91
N LYS A 230 -20.49 0.32 5.68
CA LYS A 230 -19.09 0.70 5.54
C LYS A 230 -18.30 0.31 6.79
N MET A 231 -17.22 -0.45 6.62
CA MET A 231 -16.48 -1.09 7.72
C MET A 231 -15.46 -0.16 8.42
N TYR A 232 -15.78 1.12 8.57
CA TYR A 232 -14.93 2.12 9.23
C TYR A 232 -15.58 2.60 10.55
N VAL A 233 -14.75 3.11 11.47
CA VAL A 233 -15.20 3.65 12.78
C VAL A 233 -15.19 5.17 12.84
N ALA A 234 -14.28 5.83 12.10
CA ALA A 234 -14.22 7.28 12.01
C ALA A 234 -13.74 7.72 10.61
N LYS A 235 -14.12 8.93 10.20
CA LYS A 235 -13.67 9.56 8.97
C LYS A 235 -13.45 11.07 9.14
N TRP A 236 -12.62 11.66 8.29
CA TRP A 236 -12.39 13.10 8.22
C TRP A 236 -11.94 13.51 6.81
N ASP A 237 -12.03 14.80 6.50
CA ASP A 237 -11.56 15.35 5.24
C ASP A 237 -10.07 15.70 5.34
N ASP A 238 -9.25 15.17 4.43
CA ASP A 238 -7.86 15.57 4.31
C ASP A 238 -7.77 16.98 3.71
N LYS A 239 -7.40 17.97 4.52
CA LYS A 239 -7.39 19.39 4.13
C LYS A 239 -6.54 19.71 2.91
N LEU A 240 -5.47 18.93 2.65
CA LEU A 240 -4.59 19.17 1.51
C LEU A 240 -5.12 18.57 0.21
N THR A 241 -5.71 17.37 0.27
CA THR A 241 -6.13 16.62 -0.93
C THR A 241 -7.63 16.63 -1.18
N GLY A 242 -8.43 17.11 -0.22
CA GLY A 242 -9.90 17.06 -0.25
C GLY A 242 -10.48 15.64 -0.13
N LYS A 243 -9.63 14.62 0.08
CA LYS A 243 -10.04 13.22 0.11
C LYS A 243 -10.45 12.80 1.51
N ILE A 244 -11.50 12.00 1.62
CA ILE A 244 -11.93 11.44 2.89
C ILE A 244 -10.93 10.38 3.36
N LYS A 245 -10.49 10.51 4.61
CA LYS A 245 -9.68 9.54 5.35
C LYS A 245 -10.57 8.74 6.29
N TYR A 246 -10.13 7.52 6.59
CA TYR A 246 -10.91 6.57 7.38
C TYR A 246 -10.04 5.84 8.40
N VAL A 247 -10.61 5.56 9.57
CA VAL A 247 -10.12 4.54 10.50
C VAL A 247 -10.88 3.25 10.27
N TRP A 248 -10.18 2.20 9.86
CA TRP A 248 -10.77 0.91 9.50
C TRP A 248 -10.59 -0.14 10.60
N PHE A 249 -11.47 -1.14 10.64
CA PHE A 249 -11.17 -2.39 11.34
C PHE A 249 -9.93 -3.07 10.76
N SER A 250 -9.23 -3.82 11.62
CA SER A 250 -8.10 -4.69 11.28
C SER A 250 -8.48 -5.66 10.16
N ASP A 251 -7.50 -6.03 9.33
CA ASP A 251 -7.66 -7.05 8.28
C ASP A 251 -8.06 -8.43 8.87
N SER A 252 -7.89 -8.65 10.17
CA SER A 252 -8.32 -9.85 10.90
C SER A 252 -9.78 -9.82 11.37
N ALA A 253 -10.50 -8.71 11.21
CA ALA A 253 -11.90 -8.63 11.58
C ALA A 253 -12.76 -9.46 10.60
N PHE A 254 -13.76 -10.20 11.10
CA PHE A 254 -14.60 -11.08 10.27
C PHE A 254 -15.22 -10.35 9.07
N LEU A 255 -15.65 -9.09 9.24
CA LEU A 255 -16.19 -8.26 8.17
C LEU A 255 -15.19 -8.08 7.01
N LYS A 256 -13.92 -7.82 7.33
CA LYS A 256 -12.84 -7.63 6.35
C LYS A 256 -12.46 -8.95 5.69
N GLN A 257 -12.40 -10.02 6.47
CA GLN A 257 -12.10 -11.37 5.98
C GLN A 257 -13.17 -11.89 5.03
N ASN A 258 -14.45 -11.71 5.37
CA ASN A 258 -15.57 -12.14 4.52
C ASN A 258 -15.57 -11.41 3.17
N ARG A 259 -15.33 -10.10 3.15
CA ARG A 259 -15.18 -9.37 1.87
C ARG A 259 -13.97 -9.83 1.07
N GLU A 260 -12.88 -10.19 1.74
CA GLU A 260 -11.73 -10.72 1.05
C GLU A 260 -11.98 -12.12 0.47
N LYS A 261 -12.71 -12.99 1.20
CA LYS A 261 -13.18 -14.29 0.71
C LYS A 261 -14.06 -14.12 -0.53
N GLU A 262 -15.04 -13.22 -0.49
CA GLU A 262 -15.89 -12.89 -1.65
C GLU A 262 -15.07 -12.37 -2.85
N LYS A 263 -14.08 -11.51 -2.61
CA LYS A 263 -13.16 -11.03 -3.66
C LYS A 263 -12.47 -12.19 -4.37
N PHE A 264 -11.97 -13.17 -3.62
CA PHE A 264 -11.29 -14.33 -4.19
C PHE A 264 -12.25 -15.32 -4.88
N GLN A 265 -13.43 -15.56 -4.31
CA GLN A 265 -14.50 -16.33 -4.96
C GLN A 265 -14.92 -15.72 -6.31
N LYS A 266 -15.00 -14.39 -6.39
CA LYS A 266 -15.28 -13.67 -7.64
C LYS A 266 -14.16 -13.86 -8.66
N ALA A 267 -12.90 -13.89 -8.23
CA ALA A 267 -11.76 -14.20 -9.10
C ALA A 267 -11.76 -15.66 -9.58
N GLU A 268 -12.18 -16.60 -8.73
CA GLU A 268 -12.35 -18.01 -9.12
C GLU A 268 -13.47 -18.17 -10.17
N LYS A 269 -14.62 -17.51 -9.95
CA LYS A 269 -15.74 -17.49 -10.92
C LYS A 269 -15.31 -16.88 -12.26
N LEU A 270 -14.53 -15.80 -12.24
CA LEU A 270 -13.90 -15.24 -13.44
C LEU A 270 -13.05 -16.30 -14.16
N GLY A 271 -12.25 -17.08 -13.42
CA GLY A 271 -11.44 -18.16 -14.01
C GLY A 271 -12.26 -19.20 -14.76
N LYS A 272 -13.46 -19.54 -14.27
CA LYS A 272 -14.38 -20.48 -14.94
C LYS A 272 -15.01 -19.89 -16.21
N GLN A 273 -15.13 -18.57 -16.30
CA GLN A 273 -15.76 -17.84 -17.42
C GLN A 273 -14.77 -17.14 -18.35
N ILE A 274 -13.46 -17.30 -18.12
CA ILE A 274 -12.44 -16.49 -18.77
C ILE A 274 -12.44 -16.64 -20.29
N ALA A 275 -12.67 -17.85 -20.81
CA ALA A 275 -12.72 -18.11 -22.25
C ALA A 275 -13.86 -17.33 -22.93
N ALA A 276 -15.05 -17.31 -22.33
CA ALA A 276 -16.20 -16.56 -22.85
C ALA A 276 -15.96 -15.04 -22.82
N ILE A 277 -15.24 -14.55 -21.82
CA ILE A 277 -14.85 -13.14 -21.71
C ILE A 277 -13.79 -12.79 -22.76
N GLU A 278 -12.78 -13.64 -22.96
CA GLU A 278 -11.76 -13.46 -24.01
C GLU A 278 -12.40 -13.40 -25.41
N GLN A 279 -13.30 -14.33 -25.71
CA GLN A 279 -14.05 -14.33 -26.97
C GLN A 279 -14.90 -13.06 -27.11
N HIS A 280 -15.54 -12.60 -26.04
CA HIS A 280 -16.31 -11.36 -26.06
C HIS A 280 -15.43 -10.13 -26.32
N ILE A 281 -14.24 -10.06 -25.72
CA ILE A 281 -13.26 -9.00 -25.99
C ILE A 281 -12.86 -9.03 -27.46
N VAL A 282 -12.37 -10.18 -27.95
CA VAL A 282 -11.87 -10.34 -29.32
C VAL A 282 -12.94 -10.00 -30.36
N LYS A 283 -14.18 -10.50 -30.17
CA LYS A 283 -15.31 -10.21 -31.07
C LYS A 283 -15.60 -8.71 -31.22
N ASN A 284 -15.32 -7.91 -30.19
CA ASN A 284 -15.62 -6.47 -30.19
C ASN A 284 -14.41 -5.59 -30.51
N LEU A 285 -13.23 -6.17 -30.80
CA LEU A 285 -12.06 -5.40 -31.24
C LEU A 285 -12.26 -4.74 -32.61
N ASP A 286 -13.17 -5.25 -33.44
CA ASP A 286 -13.54 -4.68 -34.74
C ASP A 286 -15.00 -4.18 -34.74
N ALA A 287 -15.53 -3.79 -33.58
CA ALA A 287 -16.90 -3.26 -33.49
C ALA A 287 -17.05 -1.98 -34.32
N LYS A 288 -18.19 -1.84 -35.01
CA LYS A 288 -18.57 -0.61 -35.73
C LYS A 288 -18.69 0.58 -34.79
N ASP A 289 -19.28 0.36 -33.61
CA ASP A 289 -19.34 1.34 -32.55
C ASP A 289 -17.94 1.59 -31.96
N GLU A 290 -17.44 2.81 -32.10
CA GLU A 290 -16.10 3.19 -31.69
C GLU A 290 -15.91 3.07 -30.17
N THR A 291 -16.91 3.46 -29.37
CA THR A 291 -16.84 3.36 -27.91
C THR A 291 -16.65 1.91 -27.48
N LYS A 292 -17.41 0.99 -28.06
CA LYS A 292 -17.29 -0.45 -27.81
C LYS A 292 -15.94 -1.00 -28.25
N ARG A 293 -15.40 -0.52 -29.38
CA ARG A 293 -14.07 -0.88 -29.89
C ARG A 293 -12.95 -0.40 -28.95
N LYS A 294 -13.01 0.84 -28.47
CA LYS A 294 -12.11 1.38 -27.43
C LYS A 294 -12.18 0.55 -26.15
N VAL A 295 -13.38 0.31 -25.64
CA VAL A 295 -13.59 -0.48 -24.40
C VAL A 295 -13.06 -1.91 -24.54
N ALA A 296 -13.29 -2.58 -25.68
CA ALA A 296 -12.75 -3.91 -25.94
C ALA A 296 -11.22 -3.91 -25.96
N THR A 297 -10.60 -2.90 -26.61
CA THR A 297 -9.14 -2.73 -26.64
C THR A 297 -8.57 -2.50 -25.23
N VAL A 298 -9.20 -1.66 -24.42
CA VAL A 298 -8.85 -1.47 -23.00
C VAL A 298 -8.98 -2.76 -22.21
N CYS A 299 -10.05 -3.53 -22.40
CA CYS A 299 -10.22 -4.83 -21.73
C CYS A 299 -9.12 -5.82 -22.11
N TRP A 300 -8.67 -5.82 -23.37
CA TRP A 300 -7.54 -6.62 -23.82
C TRP A 300 -6.23 -6.22 -23.11
N LEU A 301 -5.96 -4.91 -22.98
CA LEU A 301 -4.78 -4.36 -22.26
C LEU A 301 -4.80 -4.70 -20.76
N ILE A 302 -5.98 -4.73 -20.14
CA ILE A 302 -6.12 -5.16 -18.74
C ILE A 302 -5.84 -6.66 -18.63
N LEU A 303 -6.37 -7.48 -19.53
CA LEU A 303 -6.32 -8.93 -19.44
C LEU A 303 -4.95 -9.53 -19.82
N LYS A 304 -4.40 -9.15 -20.97
CA LYS A 304 -3.20 -9.80 -21.53
C LYS A 304 -1.91 -9.28 -20.88
N PRO A 305 -1.59 -7.97 -20.92
CA PRO A 305 -0.43 -7.43 -20.22
C PRO A 305 -0.59 -7.29 -18.69
N ASN A 306 -1.78 -7.49 -18.12
CA ASN A 306 -2.10 -7.32 -16.70
C ASN A 306 -2.02 -5.86 -16.20
N MET A 307 -2.46 -4.90 -17.04
CA MET A 307 -2.48 -3.48 -16.67
C MET A 307 -3.52 -3.17 -15.59
N ARG A 308 -3.32 -2.07 -14.85
CA ARG A 308 -4.40 -1.49 -14.03
C ARG A 308 -5.33 -0.69 -14.93
N VAL A 309 -6.60 -0.56 -14.53
CA VAL A 309 -7.60 0.20 -15.30
C VAL A 309 -7.19 1.66 -15.53
N GLY A 310 -6.77 2.36 -14.47
CA GLY A 310 -6.31 3.75 -14.49
C GLY A 310 -7.38 4.74 -14.97
N ASP A 311 -8.12 5.36 -14.07
CA ASP A 311 -9.02 6.46 -14.43
C ASP A 311 -8.24 7.78 -14.54
N GLU A 312 -8.86 8.80 -15.15
CA GLU A 312 -8.35 10.16 -15.21
C GLU A 312 -8.06 10.73 -13.81
N LYS A 313 -7.05 11.60 -13.74
CA LYS A 313 -6.52 12.16 -12.49
C LYS A 313 -6.62 13.68 -12.53
N ASP A 314 -6.69 14.28 -11.35
CA ASP A 314 -6.59 15.73 -11.23
C ASP A 314 -5.20 16.19 -11.70
N PRO A 315 -5.08 17.37 -12.37
CA PRO A 315 -3.80 17.94 -12.80
C PRO A 315 -2.77 18.11 -11.68
N ASP A 316 -3.24 18.18 -10.43
CA ASP A 316 -2.41 18.33 -9.24
C ASP A 316 -1.87 17.00 -8.67
N GLU A 317 -2.11 15.87 -9.33
CA GLU A 317 -1.52 14.57 -8.98
C GLU A 317 -0.23 14.27 -9.76
N ALA A 318 0.52 13.26 -9.32
CA ALA A 318 1.62 12.74 -10.13
C ALA A 318 1.10 12.12 -11.44
N ASP A 319 1.74 12.50 -12.55
CA ASP A 319 1.46 11.98 -13.89
C ASP A 319 1.78 10.47 -13.93
N THR A 320 0.72 9.68 -13.85
CA THR A 320 0.79 8.22 -13.82
C THR A 320 -0.43 7.66 -14.52
N VAL A 321 -0.23 6.64 -15.34
CA VAL A 321 -1.27 6.14 -16.24
C VAL A 321 -1.65 4.68 -15.98
N GLY A 322 -2.82 4.30 -16.47
CA GLY A 322 -3.25 2.91 -16.61
C GLY A 322 -3.90 2.70 -17.97
N ALA A 323 -4.57 1.57 -18.16
CA ALA A 323 -5.04 1.12 -19.47
C ALA A 323 -5.97 2.12 -20.19
N ILE A 324 -6.82 2.87 -19.47
CA ILE A 324 -7.70 3.90 -20.06
C ILE A 324 -6.91 5.17 -20.38
N THR A 325 -6.04 5.62 -19.47
CA THR A 325 -5.29 6.88 -19.57
C THR A 325 -3.96 6.75 -20.31
N LEU A 326 -3.77 5.72 -21.15
CA LEU A 326 -2.58 5.61 -22.00
C LEU A 326 -2.54 6.76 -23.03
N ARG A 327 -1.31 7.15 -23.39
CA ARG A 327 -1.00 8.24 -24.34
C ARG A 327 -0.06 7.71 -25.41
N ALA A 328 0.03 8.40 -26.55
CA ALA A 328 0.80 7.91 -27.71
C ALA A 328 2.28 7.68 -27.37
N GLU A 329 2.87 8.58 -26.57
CA GLU A 329 4.26 8.49 -26.09
C GLU A 329 4.56 7.23 -25.26
N HIS A 330 3.55 6.59 -24.68
CA HIS A 330 3.72 5.43 -23.81
C HIS A 330 3.83 4.10 -24.57
N ILE A 331 3.63 4.11 -25.89
CA ILE A 331 3.53 2.88 -26.69
C ILE A 331 4.34 3.03 -27.97
N LYS A 332 5.29 2.13 -28.18
CA LYS A 332 5.95 1.91 -29.47
C LYS A 332 5.40 0.65 -30.13
N ILE A 333 5.06 0.75 -31.41
CA ILE A 333 4.53 -0.37 -32.21
C ILE A 333 5.66 -0.90 -33.10
N ASP A 334 5.95 -2.20 -33.02
CA ASP A 334 6.91 -2.89 -33.88
C ASP A 334 6.28 -4.18 -34.44
N GLY A 335 5.87 -4.15 -35.71
CA GLY A 335 5.13 -5.25 -36.33
C GLY A 335 3.85 -5.61 -35.57
N ASP A 336 3.82 -6.82 -35.01
CA ASP A 336 2.72 -7.34 -34.17
C ASP A 336 2.94 -7.14 -32.66
N THR A 337 3.98 -6.41 -32.28
CA THR A 337 4.41 -6.23 -30.89
C THR A 337 4.18 -4.80 -30.41
N LEU A 338 3.59 -4.68 -29.22
CA LEU A 338 3.42 -3.42 -28.50
C LEU A 338 4.47 -3.35 -27.39
N HIS A 339 5.32 -2.34 -27.44
CA HIS A 339 6.28 -2.00 -26.39
C HIS A 339 5.72 -0.86 -25.56
N PHE A 340 5.49 -1.11 -24.28
CA PHE A 340 4.99 -0.12 -23.35
C PHE A 340 6.11 0.38 -22.44
N ASP A 341 6.13 1.69 -22.20
CA ASP A 341 6.99 2.30 -21.20
C ASP A 341 6.28 3.54 -20.62
N PHE A 342 5.89 3.45 -19.36
CA PHE A 342 5.20 4.55 -18.67
C PHE A 342 5.33 4.44 -17.15
N LEU A 343 5.01 5.53 -16.44
CA LEU A 343 4.90 5.50 -14.97
C LEU A 343 3.48 5.08 -14.57
N GLY A 344 3.36 3.94 -13.89
CA GLY A 344 2.08 3.46 -13.37
C GLY A 344 1.79 3.97 -11.96
N LYS A 345 0.78 3.39 -11.29
CA LYS A 345 0.47 3.68 -9.88
C LYS A 345 1.75 3.73 -9.02
N ASP A 346 1.83 4.77 -8.20
CA ASP A 346 2.96 5.06 -7.30
C ASP A 346 4.26 5.47 -8.03
N CYS A 347 4.15 5.95 -9.27
CA CYS A 347 5.27 6.33 -10.14
C CYS A 347 6.25 5.18 -10.39
N VAL A 348 5.74 3.94 -10.36
CA VAL A 348 6.53 2.75 -10.66
C VAL A 348 6.55 2.55 -12.16
N ARG A 349 7.75 2.65 -12.77
CA ARG A 349 7.96 2.39 -14.20
C ARG A 349 7.44 1.01 -14.58
N TRP A 350 6.61 0.99 -15.63
CA TRP A 350 5.97 -0.18 -16.19
C TRP A 350 6.48 -0.33 -17.61
N GLU A 351 7.38 -1.29 -17.78
CA GLU A 351 8.03 -1.57 -19.06
C GLU A 351 7.75 -3.03 -19.42
N LYS A 352 7.01 -3.25 -20.50
CA LYS A 352 6.70 -4.60 -21.00
C LYS A 352 6.46 -4.57 -22.51
N SER A 353 6.82 -5.66 -23.15
CA SER A 353 6.49 -5.93 -24.55
C SER A 353 5.48 -7.06 -24.64
N VAL A 354 4.51 -6.96 -25.54
CA VAL A 354 3.49 -8.00 -25.74
C VAL A 354 3.10 -8.09 -27.22
N GLN A 355 3.06 -9.30 -27.75
CA GLN A 355 2.45 -9.55 -29.06
C GLN A 355 0.94 -9.36 -28.98
N ALA A 356 0.38 -8.68 -29.97
CA ALA A 356 -1.02 -8.31 -30.01
C ALA A 356 -1.69 -8.75 -31.31
N PRO A 357 -2.99 -9.13 -31.28
CA PRO A 357 -3.75 -9.38 -32.50
C PRO A 357 -3.75 -8.16 -33.41
N ALA A 358 -3.82 -8.38 -34.72
CA ALA A 358 -3.84 -7.31 -35.72
C ALA A 358 -4.90 -6.23 -35.44
N ALA A 359 -6.07 -6.62 -34.92
CA ALA A 359 -7.13 -5.68 -34.53
C ALA A 359 -6.68 -4.73 -33.39
N VAL A 360 -5.94 -5.24 -32.40
CA VAL A 360 -5.38 -4.41 -31.32
C VAL A 360 -4.33 -3.46 -31.86
N ILE A 361 -3.41 -3.95 -32.71
CA ILE A 361 -2.38 -3.11 -33.34
C ILE A 361 -3.03 -1.97 -34.14
N ARG A 362 -4.02 -2.29 -34.99
CA ARG A 362 -4.78 -1.29 -35.76
C ARG A 362 -5.45 -0.27 -34.86
N ASN A 363 -6.14 -0.72 -33.81
CA ASN A 363 -6.83 0.18 -32.88
C ASN A 363 -5.86 1.10 -32.16
N VAL A 364 -4.78 0.56 -31.58
CA VAL A 364 -3.76 1.35 -30.86
C VAL A 364 -3.11 2.36 -31.80
N LYS A 365 -2.72 1.95 -33.02
CA LYS A 365 -2.16 2.85 -34.02
C LYS A 365 -3.13 3.97 -34.38
N HIS A 366 -4.37 3.63 -34.73
CA HIS A 366 -5.40 4.59 -35.07
C HIS A 366 -5.62 5.61 -33.94
N TYR A 367 -5.78 5.15 -32.69
CA TYR A 367 -6.00 6.07 -31.57
C TYR A 367 -4.77 6.87 -31.18
N ALA A 368 -3.55 6.35 -31.37
CA ALA A 368 -2.33 7.12 -31.16
C ALA A 368 -2.20 8.30 -32.14
N GLU A 369 -2.70 8.15 -33.38
CA GLU A 369 -2.66 9.19 -34.43
C GLU A 369 -3.83 10.18 -34.35
N ASN A 370 -4.95 9.81 -33.73
CA ASN A 370 -6.21 10.57 -33.80
C ASN A 370 -6.71 11.12 -32.45
N SER A 371 -6.11 10.73 -31.33
CA SER A 371 -6.45 11.27 -30.00
C SER A 371 -5.66 12.53 -29.66
N LYS A 372 -6.22 13.38 -28.79
CA LYS A 372 -5.56 14.62 -28.34
C LYS A 372 -4.68 14.35 -27.12
N GLU A 373 -5.26 13.74 -26.09
CA GLU A 373 -4.57 13.51 -24.81
C GLU A 373 -4.44 12.01 -24.54
N TYR A 374 -5.55 11.28 -24.48
CA TYR A 374 -5.58 9.85 -24.17
C TYR A 374 -6.02 9.02 -25.39
N LEU A 375 -5.39 7.86 -25.60
CA LEU A 375 -5.77 6.93 -26.67
C LEU A 375 -7.25 6.55 -26.58
N PHE A 376 -7.77 6.38 -25.37
CA PHE A 376 -9.14 5.90 -25.14
C PHE A 376 -10.04 7.00 -24.57
N GLU A 377 -9.94 8.21 -25.12
CA GLU A 377 -10.82 9.34 -24.79
C GLU A 377 -12.31 8.94 -24.74
N GLY A 378 -12.97 9.39 -23.66
CA GLY A 378 -14.37 9.08 -23.38
C GLY A 378 -14.61 7.68 -22.81
N VAL A 379 -13.59 6.85 -22.57
CA VAL A 379 -13.73 5.58 -21.82
C VAL A 379 -13.52 5.85 -20.34
N ASP A 380 -14.34 5.24 -19.49
CA ASP A 380 -14.18 5.27 -18.03
C ASP A 380 -14.31 3.85 -17.44
N SER A 381 -13.95 3.69 -16.16
CA SER A 381 -14.11 2.41 -15.46
C SER A 381 -15.55 1.90 -15.39
N LYS A 382 -16.57 2.77 -15.50
CA LYS A 382 -17.99 2.36 -15.55
C LYS A 382 -18.30 1.65 -16.86
N LYS A 383 -17.87 2.20 -18.00
CA LYS A 383 -18.04 1.62 -19.34
C LYS A 383 -17.33 0.28 -19.45
N VAL A 384 -16.09 0.19 -18.95
CA VAL A 384 -15.35 -1.09 -18.87
C VAL A 384 -16.11 -2.12 -18.04
N SER A 385 -16.59 -1.76 -16.85
CA SER A 385 -17.33 -2.68 -15.98
C SER A 385 -18.67 -3.11 -16.59
N ARG A 386 -19.37 -2.21 -17.28
CA ARG A 386 -20.63 -2.52 -17.99
C ARG A 386 -20.40 -3.52 -19.13
N PHE A 387 -19.35 -3.32 -19.92
CA PHE A 387 -18.98 -4.24 -21.00
C PHE A 387 -18.67 -5.65 -20.45
N LEU A 388 -17.83 -5.74 -19.42
CA LEU A 388 -17.49 -7.01 -18.76
C LEU A 388 -18.71 -7.70 -18.12
N SER A 389 -19.62 -6.90 -17.55
CA SER A 389 -20.82 -7.40 -16.89
C SER A 389 -21.80 -8.10 -17.84
N GLN A 390 -21.71 -7.88 -19.15
CA GLN A 390 -22.50 -8.60 -20.15
C GLN A 390 -22.20 -10.11 -20.17
N LYS A 391 -21.02 -10.51 -19.71
CA LYS A 391 -20.61 -11.93 -19.62
C LYS A 391 -20.55 -12.44 -18.20
N MET A 392 -20.24 -11.57 -17.24
CA MET A 392 -20.20 -11.94 -15.84
C MET A 392 -20.75 -10.78 -15.00
N PRO A 393 -22.03 -10.82 -14.57
CA PRO A 393 -22.64 -9.75 -13.78
C PRO A 393 -21.78 -9.33 -12.58
N GLY A 394 -21.57 -8.03 -12.42
CA GLY A 394 -20.76 -7.43 -11.37
C GLY A 394 -19.24 -7.49 -11.61
N LEU A 395 -18.76 -8.04 -12.73
CA LEU A 395 -17.33 -8.10 -13.03
C LEU A 395 -16.73 -6.70 -13.27
N THR A 396 -15.59 -6.46 -12.62
CA THR A 396 -14.80 -5.22 -12.80
C THR A 396 -13.38 -5.54 -13.25
N ALA A 397 -12.70 -4.55 -13.82
CA ALA A 397 -11.30 -4.66 -14.25
C ALA A 397 -10.35 -5.15 -13.14
N LYS A 398 -10.62 -4.77 -11.88
CA LYS A 398 -9.76 -5.12 -10.73
C LYS A 398 -9.69 -6.63 -10.49
N VAL A 399 -10.75 -7.38 -10.82
CA VAL A 399 -10.84 -8.84 -10.58
C VAL A 399 -9.83 -9.61 -11.43
N PHE A 400 -9.51 -9.15 -12.64
CA PHE A 400 -8.55 -9.78 -13.54
C PHE A 400 -7.16 -9.90 -12.92
N ARG A 401 -6.69 -8.86 -12.22
CA ARG A 401 -5.38 -8.90 -11.56
C ARG A 401 -5.34 -9.95 -10.45
N THR A 402 -6.39 -10.05 -9.65
CA THR A 402 -6.50 -11.07 -8.58
C THR A 402 -6.53 -12.48 -9.17
N TRP A 403 -7.33 -12.69 -10.21
CA TRP A 403 -7.40 -13.97 -10.92
C TRP A 403 -6.04 -14.34 -11.53
N ARG A 404 -5.40 -13.42 -12.26
CA ARG A 404 -4.11 -13.67 -12.93
C ARG A 404 -3.01 -13.99 -11.92
N CYS A 405 -2.93 -13.24 -10.82
CA CYS A 405 -1.99 -13.50 -9.74
C CYS A 405 -2.21 -14.88 -9.09
N THR A 406 -3.46 -15.23 -8.80
CA THR A 406 -3.81 -16.54 -8.21
C THR A 406 -3.57 -17.70 -9.18
N LYS A 407 -3.89 -17.53 -10.47
CA LYS A 407 -3.56 -18.51 -11.51
C LYS A 407 -2.05 -18.73 -11.62
N THR A 408 -1.29 -17.63 -11.67
CA THR A 408 0.18 -17.68 -11.77
C THR A 408 0.79 -18.42 -10.59
N VAL A 409 0.37 -18.15 -9.35
CA VAL A 409 0.93 -18.87 -8.20
C VAL A 409 0.65 -20.37 -8.27
N LYS A 410 -0.58 -20.77 -8.67
CA LYS A 410 -0.94 -22.19 -8.79
C LYS A 410 -0.08 -22.90 -9.84
N GLU A 411 0.13 -22.26 -10.98
CA GLU A 411 0.99 -22.78 -12.06
C GLU A 411 2.44 -22.91 -11.61
N GLU A 412 3.01 -21.90 -10.96
CA GLU A 412 4.42 -21.92 -10.53
C GLU A 412 4.67 -22.91 -9.39
N LEU A 413 3.71 -23.05 -8.46
CA LEU A 413 3.78 -24.09 -7.42
C LEU A 413 3.74 -25.49 -8.05
N ALA A 414 2.88 -25.72 -9.06
CA ALA A 414 2.84 -26.99 -9.78
C ALA A 414 4.14 -27.27 -10.57
N LYS A 415 4.65 -26.27 -11.31
CA LYS A 415 5.89 -26.36 -12.08
C LYS A 415 7.13 -26.61 -11.22
N SER A 416 7.11 -26.20 -9.95
CA SER A 416 8.25 -26.40 -9.05
C SER A 416 8.60 -27.88 -8.83
N GLY A 417 7.67 -28.80 -9.09
CA GLY A 417 7.87 -30.23 -8.86
C GLY A 417 8.04 -30.62 -7.38
N THR A 418 7.78 -29.69 -6.45
CA THR A 418 8.00 -29.92 -5.01
C THR A 418 7.19 -31.13 -4.52
N THR A 419 7.84 -32.04 -3.78
CA THR A 419 7.22 -33.24 -3.21
C THR A 419 7.21 -33.22 -1.69
N LYS A 420 6.65 -34.26 -1.06
CA LYS A 420 6.59 -34.38 0.41
C LYS A 420 7.97 -34.64 1.02
N GLU A 421 8.83 -35.33 0.29
CA GLU A 421 10.17 -35.73 0.70
C GLU A 421 11.15 -34.54 0.71
N ASP A 422 10.81 -33.46 0.00
CA ASP A 422 11.64 -32.27 -0.05
C ASP A 422 11.81 -31.63 1.34
N PRO A 423 13.00 -31.11 1.64
CA PRO A 423 13.24 -30.45 2.90
C PRO A 423 12.46 -29.13 3.00
N VAL A 424 12.07 -28.77 4.23
CA VAL A 424 11.25 -27.59 4.54
C VAL A 424 11.82 -26.29 3.95
N TYR A 425 13.15 -26.14 3.89
CA TYR A 425 13.77 -24.93 3.32
C TYR A 425 13.59 -24.85 1.80
N LEU A 426 13.56 -25.97 1.09
CA LEU A 426 13.33 -26.03 -0.35
C LEU A 426 11.86 -25.74 -0.67
N LYS A 427 10.92 -26.38 0.06
CA LYS A 427 9.48 -26.06 0.01
C LYS A 427 9.24 -24.55 0.18
N LYS A 428 9.84 -23.95 1.23
CA LYS A 428 9.75 -22.50 1.48
C LYS A 428 10.37 -21.65 0.37
N PHE A 429 11.49 -22.08 -0.21
CA PHE A 429 12.11 -21.40 -1.34
C PHE A 429 11.18 -21.41 -2.56
N ASN A 430 10.62 -22.56 -2.92
CA ASN A 430 9.71 -22.72 -4.05
C ASN A 430 8.42 -21.90 -3.87
N ALA A 431 7.84 -21.87 -2.66
CA ALA A 431 6.70 -21.01 -2.35
C ALA A 431 7.02 -19.51 -2.56
N LYS A 432 8.23 -19.06 -2.18
CA LYS A 432 8.65 -17.67 -2.41
C LYS A 432 8.96 -17.38 -3.87
N MET A 433 9.49 -18.34 -4.62
CA MET A 433 9.71 -18.22 -6.07
C MET A 433 8.40 -18.09 -6.83
N ALA A 434 7.37 -18.86 -6.46
CA ALA A 434 6.03 -18.70 -7.02
C ALA A 434 5.46 -17.30 -6.75
N ASN A 435 5.64 -16.77 -5.53
CA ASN A 435 5.25 -15.38 -5.22
C ASN A 435 6.06 -14.33 -6.00
N LEU A 436 7.36 -14.56 -6.21
CA LEU A 436 8.19 -13.68 -7.04
C LEU A 436 7.63 -13.58 -8.45
N LYS A 437 7.23 -14.71 -9.05
CA LYS A 437 6.64 -14.68 -10.39
C LYS A 437 5.35 -13.87 -10.44
N VAL A 438 4.53 -13.94 -9.37
CA VAL A 438 3.34 -13.10 -9.23
C VAL A 438 3.71 -11.62 -9.15
N ALA A 439 4.74 -11.26 -8.37
CA ALA A 439 5.21 -9.89 -8.25
C ALA A 439 5.72 -9.32 -9.58
N GLU A 440 6.41 -10.13 -10.40
CA GLU A 440 6.81 -9.78 -11.77
C GLU A 440 5.59 -9.50 -12.67
N VAL A 441 4.64 -10.45 -12.72
CA VAL A 441 3.41 -10.33 -13.52
C VAL A 441 2.62 -9.08 -13.14
N ALA A 442 2.56 -8.76 -11.85
CA ALA A 442 1.85 -7.60 -11.32
C ALA A 442 2.64 -6.27 -11.36
N ASN A 443 3.91 -6.30 -11.78
CA ASN A 443 4.87 -5.19 -11.69
C ASN A 443 4.97 -4.58 -10.28
N HIS A 444 5.03 -5.43 -9.25
CA HIS A 444 5.23 -5.00 -7.86
C HIS A 444 6.71 -4.75 -7.59
N LYS A 445 7.25 -3.67 -8.15
CA LYS A 445 8.64 -3.26 -7.93
C LYS A 445 8.81 -2.49 -6.62
N ARG A 446 10.06 -2.40 -6.15
CA ARG A 446 10.50 -1.56 -5.02
C ARG A 446 11.82 -0.89 -5.33
N LYS A 447 12.07 0.25 -4.68
CA LYS A 447 13.39 0.88 -4.68
C LYS A 447 14.41 -0.06 -4.02
N ILE A 448 15.58 -0.20 -4.65
CA ILE A 448 16.69 -0.97 -4.13
C ILE A 448 17.22 -0.23 -2.88
N SER A 449 17.42 -0.98 -1.80
CA SER A 449 18.00 -0.44 -0.57
C SER A 449 19.45 -0.02 -0.82
N PRO A 450 19.92 1.16 -0.35
CA PRO A 450 21.33 1.55 -0.48
C PRO A 450 22.30 0.53 0.12
N SER A 451 21.90 -0.14 1.21
CA SER A 451 22.65 -1.23 1.85
C SER A 451 22.41 -2.62 1.25
N PHE A 452 21.90 -2.74 0.02
CA PHE A 452 21.63 -4.04 -0.59
C PHE A 452 22.93 -4.81 -0.85
N ASP A 453 23.89 -4.20 -1.55
CA ASP A 453 25.12 -4.88 -1.97
C ASP A 453 25.99 -5.26 -0.75
N GLU A 454 26.11 -4.37 0.25
CA GLU A 454 26.81 -4.68 1.51
C GLU A 454 26.21 -5.88 2.24
N ARG A 455 24.87 -5.96 2.32
CA ARG A 455 24.19 -7.10 2.97
C ARG A 455 24.32 -8.39 2.15
N LEU A 456 24.37 -8.29 0.83
CA LEU A 456 24.56 -9.43 -0.05
C LEU A 456 25.98 -9.98 0.09
N ALA A 457 27.00 -9.12 0.06
CA ALA A 457 28.39 -9.49 0.28
C ALA A 457 28.58 -10.22 1.61
N LYS A 458 28.02 -9.69 2.71
CA LYS A 458 28.06 -10.37 4.03
C LYS A 458 27.46 -11.77 4.02
N LYS A 459 26.42 -12.03 3.22
CA LYS A 459 25.84 -13.38 3.07
C LYS A 459 26.75 -14.28 2.26
N GLU A 460 27.33 -13.77 1.18
CA GLU A 460 28.25 -14.51 0.31
C GLU A 460 29.55 -14.87 1.01
N ASP A 461 30.12 -13.95 1.79
CA ASP A 461 31.33 -14.22 2.58
C ASP A 461 31.08 -15.28 3.65
N LYS A 462 29.94 -15.20 4.34
CA LYS A 462 29.53 -16.24 5.30
C LYS A 462 29.29 -17.59 4.62
N LEU A 463 28.80 -17.62 3.39
CA LEU A 463 28.66 -18.84 2.62
C LEU A 463 30.04 -19.45 2.31
N LYS A 464 30.99 -18.63 1.81
CA LYS A 464 32.37 -19.08 1.54
C LYS A 464 33.04 -19.63 2.79
N GLU A 465 32.86 -18.98 3.94
CA GLU A 465 33.37 -19.44 5.23
C GLU A 465 32.80 -20.82 5.60
N MET A 466 31.49 -21.02 5.45
CA MET A 466 30.85 -22.32 5.70
C MET A 466 31.33 -23.41 4.71
N GLU A 467 31.54 -23.06 3.44
CA GLU A 467 32.08 -23.97 2.42
C GLU A 467 33.52 -24.40 2.76
N ALA A 468 34.39 -23.47 3.14
CA ALA A 468 35.75 -23.79 3.60
C ALA A 468 35.75 -24.69 4.84
N GLN A 469 34.85 -24.42 5.81
CA GLN A 469 34.68 -25.27 7.00
C GLN A 469 34.22 -26.70 6.66
N VAL A 470 33.40 -26.88 5.61
CA VAL A 470 33.01 -28.23 5.15
C VAL A 470 34.20 -28.97 4.56
N GLU A 471 34.96 -28.33 3.67
CA GLU A 471 36.12 -28.96 3.04
C GLU A 471 37.18 -29.37 4.07
N GLN A 472 37.45 -28.51 5.05
CA GLN A 472 38.34 -28.85 6.17
C GLN A 472 37.82 -30.06 6.97
N LYS A 473 36.53 -30.06 7.34
CA LYS A 473 35.96 -31.17 8.11
C LYS A 473 35.93 -32.49 7.33
N LYS A 474 35.73 -32.43 6.01
CA LYS A 474 35.83 -33.61 5.13
C LYS A 474 37.25 -34.16 5.13
N ALA A 475 38.25 -33.30 4.99
CA ALA A 475 39.66 -33.70 5.06
C ALA A 475 40.02 -34.32 6.42
N GLU A 476 39.40 -33.84 7.51
CA GLU A 476 39.59 -34.38 8.87
C GLU A 476 38.72 -35.62 9.18
N GLY A 477 37.96 -36.15 8.21
CA GLY A 477 37.08 -37.33 8.42
C GLY A 477 35.90 -37.08 9.36
N LYS A 478 35.52 -35.81 9.61
CA LYS A 478 34.43 -35.43 10.52
C LYS A 478 33.09 -35.37 9.80
N LYS A 479 31.99 -35.55 10.54
CA LYS A 479 30.61 -35.46 10.01
C LYS A 479 30.28 -34.04 9.50
N THR A 480 29.80 -33.93 8.25
CA THR A 480 29.51 -32.64 7.58
C THR A 480 28.04 -32.39 7.23
N ALA A 481 27.17 -33.41 7.26
CA ALA A 481 25.81 -33.34 6.73
C ALA A 481 24.98 -32.12 7.20
N SER A 482 25.07 -31.76 8.49
CA SER A 482 24.39 -30.58 9.05
C SER A 482 24.90 -29.25 8.46
N LEU A 483 26.22 -29.15 8.23
CA LEU A 483 26.84 -27.97 7.65
C LEU A 483 26.54 -27.86 6.15
N GLU A 484 26.51 -28.98 5.43
CA GLU A 484 26.10 -29.04 4.02
C GLU A 484 24.63 -28.58 3.84
N THR A 485 23.72 -29.04 4.71
CA THR A 485 22.33 -28.55 4.73
C THR A 485 22.25 -27.03 4.96
N ARG A 486 23.10 -26.48 5.85
CA ARG A 486 23.17 -25.03 6.10
C ARG A 486 23.70 -24.26 4.88
N ILE A 487 24.67 -24.81 4.16
CA ILE A 487 25.21 -24.26 2.92
C ILE A 487 24.12 -24.21 1.85
N GLU A 488 23.38 -25.28 1.63
CA GLU A 488 22.28 -25.31 0.66
C GLU A 488 21.21 -24.24 0.98
N LYS A 489 20.81 -24.16 2.26
CA LYS A 489 19.87 -23.13 2.71
C LYS A 489 20.42 -21.71 2.46
N ALA A 490 21.71 -21.48 2.70
CA ALA A 490 22.35 -20.18 2.46
C ALA A 490 22.43 -19.86 0.96
N ARG A 491 22.77 -20.83 0.10
CA ARG A 491 22.77 -20.68 -1.36
C ARG A 491 21.39 -20.28 -1.89
N LEU A 492 20.33 -20.95 -1.42
CA LEU A 492 18.95 -20.61 -1.81
C LEU A 492 18.52 -19.24 -1.28
N ASP A 493 18.90 -18.85 -0.07
CA ASP A 493 18.60 -17.53 0.47
C ASP A 493 19.33 -16.40 -0.27
N ILE A 494 20.59 -16.61 -0.67
CA ILE A 494 21.35 -15.70 -1.53
C ILE A 494 20.69 -15.58 -2.90
N LYS A 495 20.36 -16.72 -3.54
CA LYS A 495 19.64 -16.75 -4.83
C LYS A 495 18.34 -15.96 -4.75
N LEU A 496 17.53 -16.20 -3.73
CA LEU A 496 16.29 -15.46 -3.51
C LEU A 496 16.55 -13.96 -3.27
N THR A 497 17.56 -13.61 -2.49
CA THR A 497 17.92 -12.21 -2.22
C THR A 497 18.27 -11.47 -3.51
N LYS A 498 19.04 -12.10 -4.41
CA LYS A 498 19.38 -11.57 -5.73
C LYS A 498 18.15 -11.41 -6.62
N LEU A 499 17.36 -12.47 -6.77
CA LEU A 499 16.18 -12.47 -7.65
C LEU A 499 15.07 -11.53 -7.18
N THR A 500 14.93 -11.32 -5.86
CA THR A 500 13.92 -10.42 -5.29
C THR A 500 14.43 -8.98 -5.08
N LYS A 501 15.64 -8.64 -5.56
CA LYS A 501 16.27 -7.32 -5.38
C LYS A 501 15.28 -6.19 -5.65
N GLU A 502 14.63 -6.24 -6.81
CA GLU A 502 13.73 -5.19 -7.30
C GLU A 502 12.25 -5.41 -6.99
N TYR A 503 11.87 -6.54 -6.37
CA TYR A 503 10.46 -6.93 -6.22
C TYR A 503 9.95 -6.90 -4.78
N ASN A 504 8.71 -6.45 -4.61
CA ASN A 504 7.98 -6.46 -3.34
C ASN A 504 7.00 -7.65 -3.27
N LEU A 505 7.45 -8.70 -2.61
CA LEU A 505 6.67 -9.93 -2.41
C LEU A 505 5.51 -9.78 -1.41
N GLY A 506 5.54 -8.76 -0.55
CA GLY A 506 4.50 -8.55 0.45
C GLY A 506 3.19 -8.07 -0.17
N THR A 507 3.27 -7.22 -1.20
CA THR A 507 2.09 -6.65 -1.86
C THR A 507 1.28 -7.73 -2.57
N SER A 508 1.92 -8.62 -3.34
CA SER A 508 1.26 -9.75 -4.01
C SER A 508 0.64 -10.70 -2.99
N LEU A 509 1.43 -11.13 -2.00
CA LEU A 509 1.02 -12.10 -0.99
C LEU A 509 -0.15 -11.62 -0.14
N LYS A 510 -0.16 -10.34 0.24
CA LYS A 510 -1.19 -9.79 1.12
C LYS A 510 -2.53 -9.58 0.41
N SER A 511 -2.54 -9.25 -0.87
CA SER A 511 -3.73 -8.64 -1.50
C SER A 511 -4.19 -9.24 -2.81
N TYR A 512 -3.35 -9.99 -3.53
CA TYR A 512 -3.65 -10.43 -4.90
C TYR A 512 -3.69 -11.94 -5.08
N ILE A 513 -3.08 -12.69 -4.17
CA ILE A 513 -3.06 -14.15 -4.18
C ILE A 513 -4.13 -14.66 -3.24
N ASP A 514 -5.02 -15.52 -3.74
CA ASP A 514 -5.93 -16.30 -2.90
C ASP A 514 -5.13 -17.21 -1.96
N PRO A 515 -5.24 -17.06 -0.62
CA PRO A 515 -4.47 -17.87 0.31
C PRO A 515 -4.75 -19.37 0.16
N THR A 516 -5.93 -19.76 -0.32
CA THR A 516 -6.29 -21.17 -0.54
C THR A 516 -5.37 -21.88 -1.53
N ALA A 517 -4.73 -21.14 -2.45
CA ALA A 517 -3.75 -21.70 -3.38
C ALA A 517 -2.51 -22.26 -2.66
N TYR A 518 -2.00 -21.54 -1.65
CA TYR A 518 -0.88 -22.01 -0.84
C TYR A 518 -1.30 -23.11 0.13
N VAL A 519 -2.52 -23.02 0.65
CA VAL A 519 -3.13 -24.02 1.54
C VAL A 519 -3.23 -25.39 0.86
N GLN A 520 -3.82 -25.45 -0.34
CA GLN A 520 -3.93 -26.67 -1.13
C GLN A 520 -2.56 -27.26 -1.48
N TRP A 521 -1.60 -26.41 -1.88
CA TRP A 521 -0.24 -26.84 -2.17
C TRP A 521 0.47 -27.37 -0.92
N ALA A 522 0.36 -26.65 0.20
CA ALA A 522 1.00 -27.01 1.47
C ALA A 522 0.53 -28.37 1.98
N ARG A 523 -0.77 -28.68 1.89
CA ARG A 523 -1.33 -30.00 2.18
C ARG A 523 -0.70 -31.09 1.29
N LYS A 524 -0.62 -30.84 -0.02
CA LYS A 524 -0.08 -31.81 -0.98
C LYS A 524 1.38 -32.16 -0.68
N VAL A 525 2.18 -31.18 -0.26
CA VAL A 525 3.62 -31.36 -0.02
C VAL A 525 3.98 -31.46 1.46
N ASP A 526 3.01 -31.56 2.37
CA ASP A 526 3.24 -31.56 3.83
C ASP A 526 4.17 -30.40 4.27
N PHE A 527 3.68 -29.16 4.09
CA PHE A 527 4.40 -27.95 4.43
C PHE A 527 3.64 -27.07 5.41
N ASP A 528 4.25 -26.85 6.58
CA ASP A 528 3.74 -25.93 7.58
C ASP A 528 3.77 -24.46 7.10
N LEU A 529 2.59 -23.90 6.83
CA LEU A 529 2.40 -22.52 6.38
C LEU A 529 2.77 -21.48 7.43
N GLU A 530 2.91 -21.84 8.71
CA GLU A 530 3.47 -20.95 9.73
C GLU A 530 4.88 -20.50 9.39
N LYS A 531 5.64 -21.34 8.68
CA LYS A 531 7.01 -21.05 8.26
C LYS A 531 7.05 -20.11 7.04
N PHE A 532 5.92 -19.84 6.41
CA PHE A 532 5.81 -18.98 5.23
C PHE A 532 5.05 -17.68 5.52
N TYR A 533 3.86 -17.76 6.10
CA TYR A 533 3.06 -16.58 6.44
C TYR A 533 3.50 -15.97 7.77
N PRO A 534 3.81 -14.65 7.79
CA PRO A 534 3.97 -13.92 9.05
C PRO A 534 2.67 -13.95 9.88
N ALA A 535 2.78 -13.84 11.20
CA ALA A 535 1.64 -13.89 12.13
C ALA A 535 0.48 -12.95 11.75
N THR A 536 0.78 -11.76 11.24
CA THR A 536 -0.24 -10.80 10.77
C THR A 536 -1.03 -11.31 9.57
N LEU A 537 -0.38 -12.01 8.62
CA LEU A 537 -1.07 -12.63 7.49
C LEU A 537 -1.81 -13.89 7.91
N ARG A 538 -1.31 -14.65 8.89
CA ARG A 538 -2.06 -15.80 9.45
C ARG A 538 -3.38 -15.35 10.07
N LYS A 539 -3.35 -14.29 10.89
CA LYS A 539 -4.57 -13.68 11.46
C LYS A 539 -5.50 -13.13 10.38
N LYS A 540 -4.96 -12.52 9.33
CA LYS A 540 -5.75 -12.01 8.21
C LYS A 540 -6.44 -13.14 7.42
N PHE A 541 -5.73 -14.23 7.17
CA PHE A 541 -6.21 -15.36 6.38
C PHE A 541 -6.73 -16.52 7.23
N SER A 542 -7.09 -16.29 8.49
CA SER A 542 -7.54 -17.34 9.40
C SER A 542 -8.72 -18.12 8.80
N TRP A 543 -9.66 -17.44 8.16
CA TRP A 543 -10.77 -18.06 7.41
C TRP A 543 -10.33 -19.10 6.36
N ALA A 544 -9.12 -19.01 5.81
CA ALA A 544 -8.59 -19.97 4.83
C ALA A 544 -7.68 -21.02 5.48
N LEU A 545 -7.07 -20.70 6.62
CA LEU A 545 -6.12 -21.56 7.35
C LEU A 545 -6.82 -22.46 8.39
N GLU A 546 -7.92 -22.00 9.01
CA GLU A 546 -8.62 -22.68 10.12
C GLU A 546 -9.73 -23.62 9.64
N HIS A 547 -10.35 -23.37 8.48
CA HIS A 547 -11.36 -24.25 7.88
C HIS A 547 -10.83 -25.69 7.59
N GLU A 548 -9.55 -25.96 7.84
CA GLU A 548 -8.94 -27.28 7.78
C GLU A 548 -9.07 -28.08 9.10
N ALA A 549 -9.09 -27.44 10.26
CA ALA A 549 -9.17 -28.15 11.54
C ALA A 549 -10.52 -28.87 11.72
N GLU A 550 -11.61 -28.27 11.21
CA GLU A 550 -12.96 -28.87 11.28
C GLU A 550 -13.19 -29.96 10.23
N THR A 551 -12.49 -29.94 9.08
CA THR A 551 -12.64 -31.01 8.08
C THR A 551 -11.85 -32.27 8.46
N GLU A 552 -10.72 -32.14 9.17
CA GLU A 552 -9.98 -33.29 9.70
C GLU A 552 -10.70 -33.96 10.87
N CYS A 553 -11.42 -33.20 11.71
CA CYS A 553 -12.23 -33.74 12.82
C CYS A 553 -13.55 -34.40 12.36
N ALA A 554 -14.03 -34.11 11.14
CA ALA A 554 -15.25 -34.69 10.59
C ALA A 554 -15.00 -35.96 9.76
N THR A 555 -13.73 -36.30 9.49
CA THR A 555 -13.32 -37.50 8.72
C THR A 555 -12.41 -38.45 9.51
N ALA A 556 -12.14 -38.14 10.78
CA ALA A 556 -11.56 -39.05 11.77
C ALA A 556 -12.69 -39.56 12.68
#